data_AF-A0A2J8SGP4-F1
#
_entry.id   AF-A0A2J8SGP4-F1
#
_cell.length_a   1.000
_cell.length_b   1.000
_cell.length_c   1.000
_cell.angle_alpha   90.00
_cell.angle_beta   90.00
_cell.angle_gamma   90.00
#
_symmetry.space_group_name_H-M   'P 1'
#
loop_
_entity.id
_entity.type
_entity.pdbx_description
1 polymer ?
#
loop_
_entity_poly.entity_id
_entity_poly.type
_entity_poly.pdbx_seq_one_letter_code
_entity_poly.pdbx_strand_id
1 'polypeptide(L)'
;MASSEVARHLLFQSHMATKTTCMSSQGSDDEQRGQLPFAVVGSMDEVKVGNKMVKARQYPWGVVQVENENHCDFVKLREMLICTNMEDLREQTHTRHYELYRRCKLEEMGFTDVGPENKPVSLQETYEAKRHEFHGERQRKEEEMKQMFVQRVKEKEAILKEAERELQAKFEHLKRLHQEERMKLEEKRKLLEEEIIAFSKKKATSEIFHSQSFLATGSNLRKDKDRKNSNFL
;
A
#
# COMPACT_ATOMS: atom_id res chain seq x y z
N MET A 1 11.77 -55.65 19.84
CA MET A 1 10.31 -55.46 19.60
C MET A 1 9.48 -55.40 20.89
N ALA A 2 9.86 -56.07 21.99
CA ALA A 2 9.08 -56.11 23.24
C ALA A 2 8.98 -54.78 24.05
N SER A 3 9.83 -53.78 23.80
CA SER A 3 9.87 -52.55 24.62
C SER A 3 8.77 -51.53 24.25
N SER A 4 8.23 -51.58 23.03
CA SER A 4 7.17 -50.66 22.58
C SER A 4 5.78 -51.06 23.06
N GLU A 5 5.52 -52.35 23.26
CA GLU A 5 4.20 -52.82 23.73
C GLU A 5 4.02 -52.57 25.22
N VAL A 6 5.08 -52.73 26.01
CA VAL A 6 5.06 -52.40 27.45
C VAL A 6 4.83 -50.91 27.66
N ALA A 7 5.45 -50.03 26.84
CA ALA A 7 5.21 -48.58 26.92
C ALA A 7 3.77 -48.20 26.54
N ARG A 8 3.18 -48.85 25.52
CA ARG A 8 1.76 -48.63 25.16
C ARG A 8 0.82 -49.17 26.22
N HIS A 9 1.14 -50.31 26.83
CA HIS A 9 0.33 -50.89 27.89
C HIS A 9 0.39 -50.08 29.18
N LEU A 10 1.56 -49.53 29.55
CA LEU A 10 1.71 -48.63 30.69
C LEU A 10 1.03 -47.27 30.46
N LEU A 11 1.07 -46.72 29.24
CA LEU A 11 0.30 -45.53 28.89
C LEU A 11 -1.20 -45.80 28.93
N PHE A 12 -1.66 -46.96 28.44
CA PHE A 12 -3.07 -47.34 28.49
C PHE A 12 -3.53 -47.59 29.93
N GLN A 13 -2.73 -48.24 30.78
CA GLN A 13 -3.03 -48.40 32.21
C GLN A 13 -3.03 -47.07 32.95
N SER A 14 -2.11 -46.15 32.63
CA SER A 14 -2.08 -44.81 33.23
C SER A 14 -3.29 -43.97 32.80
N HIS A 15 -3.73 -44.09 31.54
CA HIS A 15 -4.92 -43.39 31.03
C HIS A 15 -6.23 -44.00 31.56
N MET A 16 -6.27 -45.32 31.78
CA MET A 16 -7.41 -45.98 32.41
C MET A 16 -7.46 -45.71 33.92
N ALA A 17 -6.32 -45.56 34.60
CA ALA A 17 -6.27 -45.19 36.02
C ALA A 17 -6.74 -43.74 36.25
N THR A 18 -6.40 -42.81 35.35
CA THR A 18 -6.93 -41.44 35.41
C THR A 18 -8.42 -41.37 35.05
N LYS A 19 -8.91 -42.25 34.16
CA LYS A 19 -10.35 -42.30 33.80
C LYS A 19 -11.23 -43.01 34.84
N THR A 20 -10.68 -43.93 35.63
CA THR A 20 -11.44 -44.66 36.66
C THR A 20 -11.64 -43.83 37.94
N THR A 21 -10.89 -42.74 38.14
CA THR A 21 -11.05 -41.88 39.34
C THR A 21 -12.18 -40.84 39.18
N CYS A 22 -12.66 -40.57 37.97
CA CYS A 22 -13.69 -39.56 37.70
C CYS A 22 -15.12 -40.10 37.51
N MET A 23 -15.37 -41.38 37.82
CA MET A 23 -16.72 -41.99 37.70
C MET A 23 -17.58 -41.93 38.97
N SER A 24 -17.16 -41.22 40.02
CA SER A 24 -17.89 -41.16 41.31
C SER A 24 -18.73 -39.89 41.54
N SER A 25 -18.88 -38.99 40.58
CA SER A 25 -19.51 -37.67 40.82
C SER A 25 -20.86 -37.44 40.15
N GLN A 26 -21.51 -38.45 39.56
CA GLN A 26 -22.78 -38.26 38.82
C GLN A 26 -24.03 -38.04 39.70
N GLY A 27 -23.87 -37.89 41.02
CA GLY A 27 -25.00 -37.68 41.95
C GLY A 27 -25.24 -36.23 42.41
N SER A 28 -24.33 -35.29 42.14
CA SER A 28 -24.36 -33.94 42.74
C SER A 28 -24.74 -32.79 41.79
N ASP A 29 -24.69 -33.02 40.48
CA ASP A 29 -24.84 -31.94 39.49
C ASP A 29 -26.29 -31.44 39.37
N ASP A 30 -27.28 -32.32 39.47
CA ASP A 30 -28.69 -31.96 39.31
C ASP A 30 -29.22 -31.13 40.48
N GLU A 31 -28.72 -31.37 41.70
CA GLU A 31 -29.11 -30.61 42.89
C GLU A 31 -28.45 -29.22 42.93
N GLN A 32 -27.25 -29.06 42.37
CA GLN A 32 -26.60 -27.75 42.18
C GLN A 32 -27.26 -26.95 41.04
N ARG A 33 -27.70 -27.62 39.96
CA ARG A 33 -28.38 -26.97 38.83
C ARG A 33 -29.73 -26.36 39.23
N GLY A 34 -30.43 -26.97 40.18
CA GLY A 34 -31.68 -26.42 40.73
C GLY A 34 -31.52 -25.14 41.53
N GLN A 35 -30.30 -24.77 41.93
CA GLN A 35 -29.97 -23.58 42.73
C GLN A 35 -29.45 -22.41 41.88
N LEU A 36 -29.36 -22.57 40.55
CA LEU A 36 -28.97 -21.52 39.63
C LEU A 36 -30.19 -20.70 39.17
N PRO A 37 -30.11 -19.35 39.10
CA PRO A 37 -28.96 -18.50 39.41
C PRO A 37 -28.82 -18.18 40.91
N PHE A 38 -27.59 -18.08 41.41
CA PHE A 38 -27.33 -17.74 42.81
C PHE A 38 -27.71 -16.28 43.16
N ALA A 39 -28.46 -16.09 44.24
CA ALA A 39 -28.76 -14.77 44.78
C ALA A 39 -27.65 -14.32 45.74
N VAL A 40 -26.63 -13.60 45.21
CA VAL A 40 -25.43 -13.24 45.98
C VAL A 40 -25.40 -11.78 46.43
N VAL A 41 -24.85 -11.57 47.62
CA VAL A 41 -24.55 -10.25 48.18
C VAL A 41 -23.05 -10.15 48.42
N GLY A 42 -22.39 -9.15 47.84
CA GLY A 42 -20.96 -8.88 48.08
C GLY A 42 -20.76 -7.74 49.07
N SER A 43 -19.79 -7.89 49.98
CA SER A 43 -19.27 -6.82 50.84
C SER A 43 -17.80 -7.05 51.16
N MET A 44 -17.01 -5.97 51.21
CA MET A 44 -15.64 -5.99 51.75
C MET A 44 -15.60 -5.50 53.20
N ASP A 45 -16.67 -4.86 53.67
CA ASP A 45 -16.74 -4.26 55.00
C ASP A 45 -17.06 -5.33 56.06
N GLU A 46 -16.35 -5.26 57.17
CA GLU A 46 -16.57 -6.14 58.32
C GLU A 46 -17.33 -5.40 59.42
N VAL A 47 -18.45 -5.98 59.86
CA VAL A 47 -19.29 -5.44 60.93
C VAL A 47 -19.27 -6.41 62.09
N LYS A 48 -19.16 -5.89 63.31
CA LYS A 48 -19.26 -6.69 64.53
C LYS A 48 -20.73 -7.06 64.76
N VAL A 49 -21.09 -8.30 64.46
CA VAL A 49 -22.42 -8.86 64.75
C VAL A 49 -22.28 -9.84 65.91
N GLY A 50 -22.75 -9.44 67.09
CA GLY A 50 -22.50 -10.17 68.34
C GLY A 50 -21.01 -10.15 68.72
N ASN A 51 -20.40 -11.34 68.81
CA ASN A 51 -19.00 -11.52 69.20
C ASN A 51 -18.03 -11.82 68.04
N LYS A 52 -18.52 -11.84 66.80
CA LYS A 52 -17.70 -12.13 65.61
C LYS A 52 -17.69 -10.94 64.65
N MET A 53 -16.53 -10.70 64.03
CA MET A 53 -16.42 -9.82 62.87
C MET A 53 -16.84 -10.62 61.65
N VAL A 54 -17.85 -10.16 60.93
CA VAL A 54 -18.37 -10.83 59.74
C VAL A 54 -18.50 -9.83 58.60
N LYS A 55 -18.25 -10.29 57.37
CA LYS A 55 -18.47 -9.47 56.18
C LYS A 55 -19.97 -9.22 56.01
N ALA A 56 -20.37 -7.96 55.99
CA ALA A 56 -21.78 -7.59 55.97
C ALA A 56 -22.02 -6.24 55.31
N ARG A 57 -23.26 -5.99 54.89
CA ARG A 57 -23.74 -4.66 54.46
C ARG A 57 -24.65 -4.10 55.53
N GLN A 58 -24.31 -2.93 56.06
CA GLN A 58 -25.10 -2.24 57.07
C GLN A 58 -26.03 -1.22 56.40
N TYR A 59 -27.30 -1.28 56.78
CA TYR A 59 -28.34 -0.34 56.40
C TYR A 59 -29.05 0.21 57.64
N PRO A 60 -29.76 1.34 57.53
CA PRO A 60 -30.55 1.87 58.64
C PRO A 60 -31.61 0.90 59.18
N TRP A 61 -32.11 -0.01 58.34
CA TRP A 61 -33.14 -1.01 58.68
C TRP A 61 -32.59 -2.38 59.07
N GLY A 62 -31.27 -2.61 58.99
CA GLY A 62 -30.70 -3.90 59.35
C GLY A 62 -29.32 -4.19 58.75
N VAL A 63 -28.80 -5.37 59.04
CA VAL A 63 -27.47 -5.82 58.61
C VAL A 63 -27.60 -7.11 57.82
N VAL A 64 -27.16 -7.09 56.56
CA VAL A 64 -27.14 -8.26 55.69
C VAL A 64 -25.76 -8.91 55.76
N GLN A 65 -25.68 -10.03 56.48
CA GLN A 65 -24.47 -10.86 56.56
C GLN A 65 -24.24 -11.64 55.26
N VAL A 66 -23.03 -11.56 54.71
CA VAL A 66 -22.66 -12.19 53.42
C VAL A 66 -22.48 -13.70 53.56
N GLU A 67 -21.98 -14.19 54.69
CA GLU A 67 -21.73 -15.62 54.89
C GLU A 67 -22.92 -16.38 55.50
N ASN A 68 -24.08 -15.72 55.64
CA ASN A 68 -25.29 -16.35 56.19
C ASN A 68 -26.18 -16.86 55.05
N GLU A 69 -26.39 -18.18 54.99
CA GLU A 69 -27.18 -18.85 53.95
C GLU A 69 -28.66 -18.42 53.93
N ASN A 70 -29.20 -17.92 55.04
CA ASN A 70 -30.57 -17.39 55.07
C ASN A 70 -30.69 -16.01 54.38
N HIS A 71 -29.58 -15.31 54.18
CA HIS A 71 -29.56 -13.98 53.58
C HIS A 71 -29.13 -13.99 52.11
N CYS A 72 -28.19 -14.85 51.72
CA CYS A 72 -27.72 -14.98 50.35
C CYS A 72 -27.03 -16.32 50.09
N ASP A 73 -26.94 -16.70 48.81
CA ASP A 73 -26.32 -17.96 48.38
C ASP A 73 -24.79 -17.87 48.18
N PHE A 74 -24.12 -16.90 48.83
CA PHE A 74 -22.68 -16.70 48.67
C PHE A 74 -21.86 -17.94 49.07
N VAL A 75 -22.28 -18.63 50.15
CA VAL A 75 -21.61 -19.86 50.62
C VAL A 75 -21.66 -20.95 49.56
N LYS A 76 -22.84 -21.17 48.98
CA LYS A 76 -23.07 -22.15 47.90
C LYS A 76 -22.26 -21.80 46.65
N LEU A 77 -22.23 -20.53 46.25
CA LEU A 77 -21.41 -20.06 45.12
C LEU A 77 -19.92 -20.33 45.36
N ARG A 78 -19.41 -20.00 46.56
CA ARG A 78 -18.00 -20.20 46.92
C ARG A 78 -17.61 -21.68 46.88
N GLU A 79 -18.42 -22.54 47.47
CA GLU A 79 -18.18 -23.99 47.49
C GLU A 79 -18.21 -24.57 46.09
N MET A 80 -19.20 -24.19 45.28
CA MET A 80 -19.28 -24.62 43.89
C MET A 80 -18.03 -24.20 43.11
N LEU A 81 -17.64 -22.92 43.14
CA LEU A 81 -16.55 -22.42 42.30
C LEU A 81 -15.16 -22.90 42.74
N ILE A 82 -14.89 -22.93 44.04
CA ILE A 82 -13.52 -23.06 44.56
C ILE A 82 -13.27 -24.44 45.17
N CYS A 83 -14.25 -25.01 45.87
CA CYS A 83 -14.05 -26.25 46.61
C CYS A 83 -14.31 -27.50 45.77
N THR A 84 -15.32 -27.46 44.90
CA THR A 84 -15.81 -28.67 44.20
C THR A 84 -15.56 -28.63 42.70
N ASN A 85 -15.92 -27.56 42.00
CA ASN A 85 -16.00 -27.55 40.53
C ASN A 85 -14.77 -26.93 39.84
N MET A 86 -13.70 -26.58 40.56
CA MET A 86 -12.58 -25.83 39.97
C MET A 86 -11.87 -26.63 38.86
N GLU A 87 -11.64 -27.92 39.10
CA GLU A 87 -10.96 -28.79 38.13
C GLU A 87 -11.82 -29.03 36.89
N ASP A 88 -13.11 -29.29 37.09
CA ASP A 88 -14.08 -29.50 36.02
C ASP A 88 -14.29 -28.23 35.17
N LEU A 89 -14.34 -27.03 35.79
CA LEU A 89 -14.38 -25.75 35.07
C LEU A 89 -13.11 -25.56 34.21
N ARG A 90 -11.94 -25.93 34.74
CA ARG A 90 -10.67 -25.89 33.99
C ARG A 90 -10.69 -26.88 32.83
N GLU A 91 -11.15 -28.11 33.08
CA GLU A 91 -11.23 -29.15 32.06
C GLU A 91 -12.22 -28.80 30.95
N GLN A 92 -13.42 -28.30 31.27
CA GLN A 92 -14.39 -27.83 30.27
C GLN A 92 -13.83 -26.65 29.46
N THR A 93 -13.11 -25.73 30.12
CA THR A 93 -12.45 -24.63 29.42
C THR A 93 -11.41 -25.13 28.43
N HIS A 94 -10.61 -26.12 28.81
CA HIS A 94 -9.60 -26.68 27.92
C HIS A 94 -10.20 -27.53 26.80
N THR A 95 -10.99 -28.55 27.15
CA THR A 95 -11.47 -29.58 26.23
C THR A 95 -12.58 -29.09 25.29
N ARG A 96 -13.35 -28.07 25.69
CA ARG A 96 -14.46 -27.54 24.90
C ARG A 96 -14.17 -26.15 24.37
N HIS A 97 -13.94 -25.18 25.25
CA HIS A 97 -13.85 -23.78 24.84
C HIS A 97 -12.57 -23.48 24.06
N TYR A 98 -11.43 -23.94 24.57
CA TYR A 98 -10.14 -23.79 23.89
C TYR A 98 -10.06 -24.62 22.62
N GLU A 99 -10.47 -25.89 22.64
CA GLU A 99 -10.45 -26.74 21.42
C GLU A 99 -11.36 -26.21 20.31
N LEU A 100 -12.53 -25.65 20.64
CA LEU A 100 -13.38 -25.00 19.66
C LEU A 100 -12.67 -23.79 19.03
N TYR A 101 -12.11 -22.91 19.86
CA TYR A 101 -11.33 -21.76 19.37
C TYR A 101 -10.13 -22.20 18.52
N ARG A 102 -9.41 -23.22 18.98
CA ARG A 102 -8.24 -23.80 18.30
C ARG A 102 -8.61 -24.32 16.93
N ARG A 103 -9.70 -25.08 16.81
CA ARG A 103 -10.20 -25.58 15.52
C ARG A 103 -10.54 -24.43 14.57
N CYS A 104 -11.35 -23.48 15.01
CA CYS A 104 -11.74 -22.34 14.19
C CYS A 104 -10.53 -21.52 13.72
N LYS A 105 -9.53 -21.33 14.59
CA LYS A 105 -8.29 -20.61 14.22
C LYS A 105 -7.40 -21.39 13.26
N LEU A 106 -7.31 -22.70 13.41
CA LEU A 106 -6.57 -23.54 12.48
C LEU A 106 -7.23 -23.53 11.09
N GLU A 107 -8.56 -23.61 11.04
CA GLU A 107 -9.33 -23.50 9.79
C GLU A 107 -9.13 -22.14 9.11
N GLU A 108 -9.19 -21.03 9.86
CA GLU A 108 -8.90 -19.67 9.34
C GLU A 108 -7.48 -19.55 8.77
N MET A 109 -6.53 -20.27 9.35
CA MET A 109 -5.15 -20.34 8.87
C MET A 109 -4.97 -21.30 7.69
N GLY A 110 -6.01 -22.02 7.26
CA GLY A 110 -5.99 -22.97 6.15
C GLY A 110 -5.56 -24.39 6.52
N PHE A 111 -5.52 -24.73 7.82
CA PHE A 111 -5.30 -26.09 8.28
C PHE A 111 -6.65 -26.80 8.41
N THR A 112 -6.96 -27.67 7.47
CA THR A 112 -8.14 -28.56 7.54
C THR A 112 -7.70 -29.97 7.96
N ASP A 113 -8.46 -30.60 8.86
CA ASP A 113 -8.17 -31.96 9.36
C ASP A 113 -8.23 -33.05 8.27
N VAL A 114 -8.87 -32.74 7.13
CA VAL A 114 -9.00 -33.65 5.98
C VAL A 114 -8.53 -32.96 4.69
N GLY A 115 -7.55 -33.58 4.04
CA GLY A 115 -7.24 -33.30 2.64
C GLY A 115 -8.27 -33.97 1.71
N PRO A 116 -8.24 -33.68 0.39
CA PRO A 116 -9.21 -34.18 -0.60
C PRO A 116 -9.33 -35.72 -0.70
N GLU A 117 -8.49 -36.49 0.01
CA GLU A 117 -8.49 -37.96 0.02
C GLU A 117 -8.63 -38.60 1.42
N ASN A 118 -9.08 -37.88 2.46
CA ASN A 118 -9.13 -38.42 3.85
C ASN A 118 -7.77 -38.95 4.35
N LYS A 119 -6.67 -38.41 3.83
CA LYS A 119 -5.32 -38.66 4.36
C LYS A 119 -5.00 -37.56 5.39
N PRO A 120 -4.39 -37.89 6.54
CA PRO A 120 -3.96 -36.88 7.50
C PRO A 120 -2.93 -36.00 6.81
N VAL A 121 -3.31 -34.74 6.57
CA VAL A 121 -2.41 -33.77 5.95
C VAL A 121 -1.34 -33.44 6.98
N SER A 122 -0.08 -33.66 6.64
CA SER A 122 1.03 -33.33 7.53
C SER A 122 1.03 -31.82 7.75
N LEU A 123 1.05 -31.38 9.01
CA LEU A 123 1.17 -29.96 9.36
C LEU A 123 2.38 -29.33 8.66
N GLN A 124 3.45 -30.10 8.48
CA GLN A 124 4.65 -29.68 7.76
C GLN A 124 4.39 -29.37 6.28
N GLU A 125 3.62 -30.21 5.58
CA GLU A 125 3.30 -30.04 4.16
C GLU A 125 2.41 -28.81 3.93
N THR A 126 1.48 -28.53 4.85
CA THR A 126 0.65 -27.31 4.78
C THR A 126 1.46 -26.03 5.02
N TYR A 127 2.42 -26.05 5.95
CA TYR A 127 3.37 -24.94 6.11
C TYR A 127 4.25 -24.73 4.87
N GLU A 128 4.73 -25.82 4.26
CA GLU A 128 5.55 -25.76 3.05
C GLU A 128 4.74 -25.26 1.85
N ALA A 129 3.53 -25.77 1.66
CA ALA A 129 2.62 -25.30 0.61
C ALA A 129 2.30 -23.81 0.75
N LYS A 130 1.96 -23.36 1.96
CA LYS A 130 1.67 -21.94 2.23
C LYS A 130 2.90 -21.07 2.00
N ARG A 131 4.10 -21.55 2.36
CA ARG A 131 5.36 -20.87 2.07
C ARG A 131 5.64 -20.76 0.57
N HIS A 132 5.37 -21.82 -0.19
CA HIS A 132 5.49 -21.82 -1.65
C HIS A 132 4.48 -20.88 -2.31
N GLU A 133 3.24 -20.84 -1.82
CA GLU A 133 2.19 -19.93 -2.29
C GLU A 133 2.61 -18.46 -2.09
N PHE A 134 3.07 -18.09 -0.88
CA PHE A 134 3.59 -16.76 -0.61
C PHE A 134 4.80 -16.40 -1.50
N HIS A 135 5.71 -17.36 -1.72
CA HIS A 135 6.85 -17.13 -2.60
C HIS A 135 6.42 -16.90 -4.04
N GLY A 136 5.48 -17.70 -4.54
CA GLY A 136 4.90 -17.57 -5.88
C GLY A 136 4.16 -16.25 -6.07
N GLU A 137 3.34 -15.85 -5.09
CA GLU A 137 2.60 -14.59 -5.16
C GLU A 137 3.56 -13.38 -5.17
N ARG A 138 4.60 -13.41 -4.34
CA ARG A 138 5.64 -12.37 -4.31
C ARG A 138 6.37 -12.29 -5.65
N GLN A 139 6.72 -13.43 -6.24
CA GLN A 139 7.39 -13.49 -7.54
C GLN A 139 6.50 -12.96 -8.66
N ARG A 140 5.21 -13.32 -8.67
CA ARG A 140 4.24 -12.80 -9.66
C ARG A 140 4.13 -11.27 -9.57
N LYS A 141 4.01 -10.71 -8.36
CA LYS A 141 3.96 -9.25 -8.16
C LYS A 141 5.25 -8.57 -8.63
N GLU A 142 6.41 -9.21 -8.41
CA GLU A 142 7.69 -8.72 -8.91
C GLU A 142 7.77 -8.74 -10.44
N GLU A 143 7.29 -9.80 -11.08
CA GLU A 143 7.23 -9.93 -12.54
C GLU A 143 6.24 -8.93 -13.15
N GLU A 144 5.07 -8.74 -12.55
CA GLU A 144 4.10 -7.71 -12.95
C GLU A 144 4.71 -6.30 -12.86
N MET A 145 5.43 -5.99 -11.78
CA MET A 145 6.13 -4.71 -11.62
C MET A 145 7.21 -4.52 -12.69
N LYS A 146 8.00 -5.56 -12.97
CA LYS A 146 9.01 -5.54 -14.03
C LYS A 146 8.39 -5.32 -15.41
N GLN A 147 7.30 -6.03 -15.72
CA GLN A 147 6.58 -5.87 -16.98
C GLN A 147 6.01 -4.46 -17.13
N MET A 148 5.38 -3.92 -16.08
CA MET A 148 4.89 -2.54 -16.07
C MET A 148 6.00 -1.52 -16.32
N PHE A 149 7.18 -1.71 -15.71
CA PHE A 149 8.33 -0.84 -15.95
C PHE A 149 8.80 -0.89 -17.41
N VAL A 150 8.99 -2.10 -17.96
CA VAL A 150 9.42 -2.28 -19.36
C VAL A 150 8.42 -1.65 -20.32
N GLN A 151 7.12 -1.84 -20.08
CA GLN A 151 6.05 -1.25 -20.89
C GLN A 151 6.10 0.29 -20.83
N ARG A 152 6.22 0.88 -19.63
CA ARG A 152 6.35 2.33 -19.44
C ARG A 152 7.58 2.90 -20.15
N VAL A 153 8.71 2.22 -20.08
CA VAL A 153 9.95 2.63 -20.76
C VAL A 153 9.72 2.63 -22.27
N LYS A 154 9.18 1.55 -22.82
CA LYS A 154 8.89 1.42 -24.25
C LYS A 154 7.93 2.50 -24.76
N GLU A 155 6.89 2.82 -24.00
CA GLU A 155 5.96 3.90 -24.32
C GLU A 155 6.66 5.26 -24.33
N LYS A 156 7.49 5.55 -23.33
CA LYS A 156 8.24 6.81 -23.25
C LYS A 156 9.27 6.94 -24.36
N GLU A 157 9.99 5.87 -24.68
CA GLU A 157 10.91 5.83 -25.83
C GLU A 157 10.20 6.07 -27.15
N ALA A 158 9.00 5.49 -27.35
CA ALA A 158 8.21 5.72 -28.55
C ALA A 158 7.78 7.19 -28.68
N ILE A 159 7.33 7.82 -27.59
CA ILE A 159 6.96 9.25 -27.56
C ILE A 159 8.17 10.13 -27.90
N LEU A 160 9.32 9.86 -27.27
CA LEU A 160 10.55 10.61 -27.55
C LEU A 160 10.97 10.49 -29.02
N LYS A 161 10.87 9.28 -29.58
CA LYS A 161 11.18 9.02 -30.99
C LYS A 161 10.23 9.73 -31.96
N GLU A 162 8.95 9.89 -31.61
CA GLU A 162 7.98 10.67 -32.39
C GLU A 162 8.34 12.17 -32.34
N ALA A 163 8.61 12.69 -31.13
CA ALA A 163 8.98 14.09 -30.93
C ALA A 163 10.28 14.47 -31.66
N GLU A 164 11.28 13.58 -31.66
CA GLU A 164 12.53 13.76 -32.39
C GLU A 164 12.28 13.80 -33.91
N ARG A 165 11.43 12.91 -34.44
CA ARG A 165 11.02 12.93 -35.86
C ARG A 165 10.31 14.23 -36.23
N GLU A 166 9.38 14.71 -35.40
CA GLU A 166 8.70 15.98 -35.65
C GLU A 166 9.67 17.17 -35.63
N LEU A 167 10.60 17.20 -34.67
CA LEU A 167 11.59 18.26 -34.57
C LEU A 167 12.49 18.28 -35.81
N GLN A 168 12.93 17.11 -36.27
CA GLN A 168 13.74 16.97 -37.46
C GLN A 168 12.99 17.44 -38.71
N ALA A 169 11.71 17.07 -38.86
CA ALA A 169 10.88 17.53 -39.97
C ALA A 169 10.69 19.05 -39.97
N LYS A 170 10.47 19.66 -38.79
CA LYS A 170 10.38 21.12 -38.63
C LYS A 170 11.69 21.81 -39.01
N PHE A 171 12.82 21.26 -38.58
CA PHE A 171 14.14 21.78 -38.93
C PHE A 171 14.37 21.77 -40.45
N GLU A 172 14.09 20.65 -41.12
CA GLU A 172 14.22 20.54 -42.57
C GLU A 172 13.27 21.48 -43.33
N HIS A 173 12.06 21.66 -42.83
CA HIS A 173 11.11 22.62 -43.40
C HIS A 173 11.60 24.06 -43.27
N LEU A 174 12.05 24.48 -42.09
CA LEU A 174 12.61 25.81 -41.85
C LEU A 174 13.87 26.05 -42.70
N LYS A 175 14.73 25.04 -42.84
CA LYS A 175 15.93 25.12 -43.70
C LYS A 175 15.56 25.37 -45.16
N ARG A 176 14.51 24.72 -45.68
CA ARG A 176 14.00 24.96 -47.04
C ARG A 176 13.45 26.36 -47.21
N LEU A 177 12.59 26.81 -46.29
CA LEU A 177 12.04 28.17 -46.32
C LEU A 177 13.13 29.23 -46.30
N HIS A 178 14.11 29.07 -45.41
CA HIS A 178 15.25 29.99 -45.33
C HIS A 178 16.05 30.01 -46.65
N GLN A 179 16.26 28.85 -47.27
CA GLN A 179 16.94 28.76 -48.56
C GLN A 179 16.15 29.44 -49.69
N GLU A 180 14.83 29.28 -49.74
CA GLU A 180 13.95 29.95 -50.69
C GLU A 180 13.94 31.47 -50.49
N GLU A 181 13.86 31.95 -49.24
CA GLU A 181 13.96 33.39 -48.92
C GLU A 181 15.30 33.96 -49.37
N ARG A 182 16.39 33.24 -49.12
CA ARG A 182 17.74 33.66 -49.55
C ARG A 182 17.83 33.77 -51.08
N MET A 183 17.23 32.82 -51.81
CA MET A 183 17.16 32.88 -53.28
C MET A 183 16.33 34.07 -53.77
N LYS A 184 15.15 34.32 -53.16
CA LYS A 184 14.30 35.48 -53.49
C LYS A 184 15.01 36.81 -53.23
N LEU A 185 15.77 36.92 -52.14
CA LEU A 185 16.56 38.12 -51.84
C LEU A 185 17.70 38.31 -52.85
N GLU A 186 18.38 37.24 -53.26
CA GLU A 186 19.43 37.29 -54.28
C GLU A 186 18.89 37.72 -55.65
N GLU A 187 17.72 37.20 -56.06
CA GLU A 187 17.04 37.62 -57.29
C GLU A 187 16.65 39.10 -57.25
N LYS A 188 16.06 39.57 -56.14
CA LYS A 188 15.75 40.99 -55.95
C LYS A 188 17.02 41.86 -55.99
N ARG A 189 18.13 41.39 -55.40
CA ARG A 189 19.42 42.11 -55.45
C ARG A 189 19.90 42.26 -56.88
N LYS A 190 19.86 41.19 -57.68
CA LYS A 190 20.25 41.22 -59.10
C LYS A 190 19.38 42.18 -59.92
N LEU A 191 18.05 42.14 -59.74
CA LEU A 191 17.15 43.06 -60.45
C LEU A 191 17.46 44.53 -60.10
N LEU A 192 17.72 44.84 -58.82
CA LEU A 192 18.12 46.18 -58.40
C LEU A 192 19.49 46.57 -58.97
N GLU A 193 20.47 45.66 -59.01
CA GLU A 193 21.77 45.91 -59.64
C GLU A 193 21.62 46.21 -61.15
N GLU A 194 20.80 45.44 -61.87
CA GLU A 194 20.48 45.68 -63.28
C GLU A 194 19.80 47.04 -63.50
N GLU A 195 18.84 47.40 -62.63
CA GLU A 195 18.15 48.69 -62.68
C GLU A 195 19.10 49.86 -62.39
N ILE A 196 20.01 49.73 -61.41
CA ILE A 196 21.07 50.71 -61.13
C ILE A 196 21.98 50.89 -62.35
N ILE A 197 22.39 49.79 -63.01
CA ILE A 197 23.22 49.84 -64.22
C ILE A 197 22.46 50.54 -65.35
N ALA A 198 21.18 50.19 -65.57
CA ALA A 198 20.34 50.78 -66.60
C ALA A 198 20.11 52.29 -66.35
N PHE A 199 19.84 52.68 -65.10
CA PHE A 199 19.71 54.07 -64.69
C PHE A 199 21.01 54.85 -64.92
N SER A 200 22.16 54.27 -64.55
CA SER A 200 23.48 54.88 -64.77
C SER A 200 23.77 55.08 -66.26
N LYS A 201 23.43 54.10 -67.11
CA LYS A 201 23.51 54.24 -68.57
C LYS A 201 22.62 55.36 -69.09
N LYS A 202 21.34 55.40 -68.68
CA LYS A 202 20.39 56.46 -69.07
C LYS A 202 20.89 57.84 -68.64
N LYS A 203 21.39 57.97 -67.40
CA LYS A 203 21.98 59.21 -66.88
C LYS A 203 23.15 59.65 -67.75
N ALA A 204 24.10 58.76 -68.05
CA ALA A 204 25.24 59.07 -68.92
C ALA A 204 24.79 59.51 -70.33
N THR A 205 23.81 58.83 -70.93
CA THR A 205 23.28 59.24 -72.24
C THR A 205 22.56 60.60 -72.21
N SER A 206 21.84 60.91 -71.13
CA SER A 206 21.17 62.20 -70.95
C SER A 206 22.18 63.33 -70.71
N GLU A 207 23.25 63.07 -69.96
CA GLU A 207 24.34 64.03 -69.75
C GLU A 207 25.08 64.31 -71.06
N ILE A 208 25.25 63.32 -71.94
CA ILE A 208 25.79 63.50 -73.29
C ILE A 208 24.86 64.36 -74.16
N PHE A 209 23.55 64.11 -74.13
CA PHE A 209 22.57 64.94 -74.85
C PHE A 209 22.49 66.39 -74.31
N HIS A 210 22.56 66.55 -72.99
CA HIS A 210 22.55 67.86 -72.34
C HIS A 210 23.84 68.64 -72.64
N SER A 211 25.00 67.98 -72.65
CA SER A 211 26.28 68.60 -73.01
C SER A 211 26.36 68.95 -74.51
N GLN A 212 25.75 68.17 -75.41
CA GLN A 212 25.56 68.60 -76.81
C GLN A 212 24.64 69.83 -76.93
N SER A 213 23.59 69.92 -76.11
CA SER A 213 22.71 71.11 -76.09
C SER A 213 23.40 72.34 -75.48
N PHE A 214 24.34 72.17 -74.55
CA PHE A 214 25.10 73.26 -73.93
C PHE A 214 26.23 73.79 -74.83
N LEU A 215 26.79 72.94 -75.72
CA LEU A 215 27.76 73.40 -76.72
C LEU A 215 27.13 74.28 -77.82
N ALA A 216 25.80 74.41 -77.88
CA ALA A 216 25.10 75.36 -78.74
C ALA A 216 24.94 76.76 -78.13
N THR A 217 25.21 76.98 -76.83
CA THR A 217 25.07 78.32 -76.22
C THR A 217 26.08 78.57 -75.09
N GLY A 218 27.07 79.42 -75.36
CA GLY A 218 27.55 80.41 -74.37
C GLY A 218 28.80 80.08 -73.56
N SER A 219 29.89 80.72 -73.96
CA SER A 219 31.21 80.83 -73.33
C SER A 219 31.27 81.48 -71.92
N ASN A 220 32.39 81.19 -71.24
CA ASN A 220 33.21 82.05 -70.36
C ASN A 220 33.18 81.88 -68.81
N LEU A 221 34.43 81.92 -68.29
CA LEU A 221 34.92 82.38 -66.97
C LEU A 221 35.04 81.41 -65.77
N ARG A 222 36.30 80.97 -65.57
CA ARG A 222 37.16 81.09 -64.36
C ARG A 222 36.49 80.98 -62.98
N LYS A 223 37.04 80.12 -62.10
CA LYS A 223 38.01 80.48 -61.02
C LYS A 223 38.09 79.37 -59.95
N ASP A 224 39.30 79.19 -59.42
CA ASP A 224 39.75 78.36 -58.29
C ASP A 224 38.79 78.19 -57.09
N LYS A 225 38.94 77.08 -56.34
CA LYS A 225 39.44 77.08 -54.94
C LYS A 225 39.39 75.69 -54.27
N ASP A 226 40.55 75.24 -53.80
CA ASP A 226 40.77 74.11 -52.88
C ASP A 226 39.99 74.23 -51.55
N ARG A 227 39.47 73.11 -51.01
CA ARG A 227 39.76 72.61 -49.64
C ARG A 227 39.00 71.34 -49.25
N LYS A 228 39.78 70.27 -49.00
CA LYS A 228 39.79 69.34 -47.85
C LYS A 228 38.53 69.11 -46.98
N ASN A 229 38.27 67.81 -46.79
CA ASN A 229 38.05 67.08 -45.53
C ASN A 229 36.63 66.99 -44.92
N SER A 230 36.07 65.78 -44.77
CA SER A 230 36.12 65.02 -43.50
C SER A 230 35.11 63.85 -43.45
N ASN A 231 35.55 62.78 -42.78
CA ASN A 231 34.81 61.58 -42.36
C ASN A 231 33.52 61.87 -41.60
N PHE A 232 32.61 60.90 -41.55
CA PHE A 232 32.08 60.40 -40.27
C PHE A 232 31.72 58.91 -40.39
N LEU A 233 32.35 58.13 -39.51
CA LEU A 233 32.11 56.72 -39.17
C LEU A 233 31.53 56.72 -37.75
#